data_AF-A0A8C3S5J8-F1
#
_entry.id   AF-A0A8C3S5J8-F1
#
_cell.length_a   1.000
_cell.length_b   1.000
_cell.length_c   1.000
_cell.angle_alpha   90.00
_cell.angle_beta   90.00
_cell.angle_gamma   90.00
#
_symmetry.space_group_name_H-M   'P 1'
#
loop_
_entity.id
_entity.type
_entity.pdbx_description
1 polymer ?
#
loop_
_entity_poly.entity_id
_entity_poly.type
_entity_poly.pdbx_seq_one_letter_code
_entity_poly.pdbx_strand_id
1 'polypeptide(L)'
;MPAALSAFWLLLAAAFLAALLLELLPALRGGPRPGLFQDLIRYGKTKSGCEQRPAWLRLLDVPKRWFSHFYILSVVWNGFLLLLLIQALFLARPFPIWLQDLLSALGGASQNQDVGDKHLSALLVLMLLWLHSFRRLIECLCISVFSSGVLHIVQYCFGLGYYIVIGLTVLCRVPANVSNGEDFFMQICWYHTLGIMMYIWASVHQHRCHVILANLRKSKSGKVVNLSHSIPFGGWFERVSCPHYFAELLIYVSMAITFGFQNFTWWLVVMYVLFNQALAAVLCHEFYVNRFSCYPTHRKAFIPFLF
;
A
#
# COMPACT_ATOMS: atom_id res chain seq x y z
N MET A 1 -21.50 -14.85 -9.35
CA MET A 1 -20.84 -13.56 -9.64
C MET A 1 -19.59 -13.46 -8.78
N PRO A 2 -18.46 -12.95 -9.28
CA PRO A 2 -17.28 -12.72 -8.43
C PRO A 2 -17.68 -11.81 -7.26
N ALA A 3 -17.10 -12.05 -6.08
CA ALA A 3 -17.26 -11.17 -4.92
C ALA A 3 -17.02 -9.72 -5.34
N ALA A 4 -17.84 -8.77 -4.86
CA ALA A 4 -17.76 -7.36 -5.25
C ALA A 4 -16.34 -6.80 -5.02
N LEU A 5 -15.67 -7.21 -3.95
CA LEU A 5 -14.29 -6.85 -3.66
C LEU A 5 -13.30 -7.41 -4.68
N SER A 6 -13.47 -8.64 -5.15
CA SER A 6 -12.59 -9.21 -6.17
C SER A 6 -12.72 -8.40 -7.48
N ALA A 7 -13.94 -8.06 -7.89
CA ALA A 7 -14.15 -7.22 -9.07
C ALA A 7 -13.52 -5.83 -8.89
N PHE A 8 -13.68 -5.22 -7.71
CA PHE A 8 -13.07 -3.93 -7.36
C PHE A 8 -11.54 -3.97 -7.47
N TRP A 9 -10.87 -4.93 -6.83
CA TRP A 9 -9.41 -5.03 -6.86
C TRP A 9 -8.88 -5.34 -8.26
N LEU A 10 -9.58 -6.18 -9.03
CA LEU A 10 -9.24 -6.46 -10.41
C LEU A 10 -9.31 -5.21 -11.29
N LEU A 11 -10.39 -4.43 -11.15
CA LEU A 11 -10.56 -3.17 -11.90
C LEU A 11 -9.45 -2.17 -11.56
N LEU A 12 -9.12 -2.02 -10.27
CA LEU A 12 -8.04 -1.15 -9.85
C LEU A 12 -6.69 -1.61 -10.40
N ALA A 13 -6.38 -2.90 -10.30
CA ALA A 13 -5.15 -3.45 -10.84
C ALA A 13 -5.05 -3.23 -12.37
N ALA A 14 -6.12 -3.49 -13.11
CA ALA A 14 -6.19 -3.25 -14.55
C ALA A 14 -5.99 -1.76 -14.89
N ALA A 15 -6.61 -0.85 -14.14
CA ALA A 15 -6.47 0.60 -14.36
C ALA A 15 -5.02 1.08 -14.16
N PHE A 16 -4.35 0.62 -13.10
CA PHE A 16 -2.95 0.97 -12.84
C PHE A 16 -1.97 0.29 -13.81
N LEU A 17 -2.27 -0.93 -14.28
CA LEU A 17 -1.52 -1.56 -15.35
C LEU A 17 -1.63 -0.77 -16.65
N ALA A 18 -2.83 -0.36 -17.04
CA ALA A 18 -3.04 0.46 -18.22
C ALA A 18 -2.26 1.78 -18.11
N ALA A 19 -2.32 2.46 -16.96
CA ALA A 19 -1.54 3.67 -16.70
C ALA A 19 -0.02 3.43 -16.79
N LEU A 20 0.47 2.30 -16.25
CA LEU A 20 1.87 1.90 -16.35
C LEU A 20 2.31 1.66 -17.81
N LEU A 21 1.51 0.93 -18.58
CA LEU A 21 1.80 0.67 -20.00
C LEU A 21 1.80 1.97 -20.83
N LEU A 22 0.90 2.91 -20.53
CA LEU A 22 0.87 4.23 -21.14
C LEU A 22 2.13 5.06 -20.83
N GLU A 23 2.73 4.87 -19.66
CA GLU A 23 4.00 5.51 -19.32
C GLU A 23 5.19 4.80 -19.96
N LEU A 24 5.20 3.47 -20.04
CA LEU A 24 6.33 2.70 -20.57
C LEU A 24 6.43 2.68 -22.10
N LEU A 25 5.33 2.76 -22.83
CA LEU A 25 5.31 2.60 -24.28
C LEU A 25 5.27 3.96 -25.00
N PRO A 26 6.36 4.40 -25.66
CA PRO A 26 6.39 5.67 -26.37
C PRO A 26 5.36 5.75 -27.50
N ALA A 27 5.05 4.61 -28.14
CA ALA A 27 4.04 4.52 -29.20
C ALA A 27 2.62 4.86 -28.71
N LEU A 28 2.33 4.62 -27.43
CA LEU A 28 1.05 4.98 -26.81
C LEU A 28 1.04 6.44 -26.28
N ARG A 29 2.18 7.15 -26.31
CA ARG A 29 2.29 8.57 -25.90
C ARG A 29 1.81 9.54 -26.99
N GLY A 30 1.15 9.06 -28.05
CA GLY A 30 0.69 9.84 -29.20
C GLY A 30 -0.42 10.84 -28.85
N GLY A 31 -0.05 12.01 -28.29
CA GLY A 31 -0.92 13.17 -28.08
C GLY A 31 -0.65 13.91 -26.77
N PRO A 32 -1.01 15.22 -26.67
CA PRO A 32 -0.96 15.93 -25.40
C PRO A 32 -1.89 15.26 -24.39
N ARG A 33 -1.33 14.73 -23.30
CA ARG A 33 -2.12 14.07 -22.25
C ARG A 33 -3.03 15.10 -21.57
N PRO A 34 -4.30 14.77 -21.29
CA PRO A 34 -5.16 15.66 -20.52
C PRO A 34 -4.49 15.97 -19.17
N GLY A 35 -4.42 17.25 -18.79
CA GLY A 35 -3.79 17.68 -17.54
C GLY A 35 -4.34 16.93 -16.31
N LEU A 36 -5.63 16.57 -16.34
CA LEU A 36 -6.32 15.77 -15.31
C LEU A 36 -5.71 14.37 -15.12
N PHE A 37 -5.32 13.67 -16.19
CA PHE A 37 -4.72 12.33 -16.07
C PHE A 37 -3.33 12.39 -15.44
N GLN A 38 -2.52 13.37 -15.84
CA GLN A 38 -1.22 13.60 -15.22
C GLN A 38 -1.35 14.00 -13.75
N ASP A 39 -2.41 14.74 -13.39
CA ASP A 39 -2.69 15.16 -12.02
C ASP A 39 -3.17 14.03 -11.10
N LEU A 40 -3.88 13.06 -11.66
CA LEU A 40 -4.35 11.89 -10.93
C LEU A 40 -3.26 10.83 -10.72
N ILE A 41 -2.17 10.87 -11.49
CA ILE A 41 -1.09 9.88 -11.38
C ILE A 41 0.14 10.46 -10.66
N ARG A 42 0.50 11.72 -10.92
CA ARG A 42 1.70 12.34 -10.34
C ARG A 42 1.35 13.03 -9.01
N TYR A 43 2.27 12.96 -8.05
CA TYR A 43 2.11 13.62 -6.76
C TYR A 43 3.46 14.00 -6.14
N GLY A 44 3.45 15.03 -5.29
CA GLY A 44 4.66 15.53 -4.64
C GLY A 44 5.72 15.94 -5.66
N LYS A 45 6.88 15.27 -5.64
CA LYS A 45 8.03 15.65 -6.46
C LYS A 45 7.88 15.33 -7.95
N THR A 46 6.99 14.41 -8.32
CA THR A 46 6.76 14.04 -9.72
C THR A 46 5.79 15.01 -10.42
N LYS A 47 5.12 15.88 -9.66
CA LYS A 47 4.21 16.92 -10.17
C LYS A 47 5.03 18.17 -10.55
N SER A 48 5.29 18.36 -11.85
CA SER A 48 6.02 19.53 -12.38
C SER A 48 5.09 20.75 -12.57
N GLY A 49 5.65 21.96 -12.44
CA GLY A 49 5.00 23.20 -12.87
C GLY A 49 3.88 23.74 -11.98
N CYS A 50 3.92 23.52 -10.66
CA CYS A 50 2.87 23.98 -9.73
C CYS A 50 2.56 25.50 -9.86
N GLU A 51 3.55 26.31 -10.24
CA GLU A 51 3.42 27.77 -10.41
C GLU A 51 2.82 28.21 -11.75
N GLN A 52 2.73 27.34 -12.76
CA GLN A 52 2.19 27.66 -14.09
C GLN A 52 0.75 27.14 -14.31
N ARG A 53 0.13 26.58 -13.27
CA ARG A 53 -1.20 25.96 -13.35
C ARG A 53 -2.38 26.92 -13.14
N PRO A 54 -3.55 26.66 -13.75
CA PRO A 54 -4.78 27.39 -13.45
C PRO A 54 -5.12 27.35 -11.95
N ALA A 55 -5.57 28.47 -11.39
CA ALA A 55 -5.84 28.62 -9.95
C ALA A 55 -6.87 27.60 -9.42
N TRP A 56 -7.89 27.25 -10.20
CA TRP A 56 -8.93 26.31 -9.79
C TRP A 56 -8.41 24.87 -9.59
N LEU A 57 -7.43 24.43 -10.38
CA LEU A 57 -6.79 23.12 -10.20
C LEU A 57 -5.92 23.07 -8.93
N ARG A 58 -5.37 24.22 -8.51
CA ARG A 58 -4.60 24.32 -7.26
C ARG A 58 -5.51 24.32 -6.02
N LEU A 59 -6.78 24.69 -6.17
CA LEU A 59 -7.76 24.61 -5.08
C LEU A 59 -8.06 23.16 -4.67
N LEU A 60 -7.83 22.22 -5.59
CA LEU A 60 -8.00 20.77 -5.38
C LEU A 60 -6.73 20.09 -4.85
N ASP A 61 -5.67 20.86 -4.57
CA ASP A 61 -4.41 20.33 -4.08
C ASP A 61 -4.32 20.34 -2.55
N VAL A 62 -4.02 19.17 -2.01
CA VAL A 62 -3.91 18.89 -0.58
C VAL A 62 -2.44 18.80 -0.19
N PRO A 63 -2.03 19.32 0.98
CA PRO A 63 -0.64 19.22 1.44
C PRO A 63 -0.19 17.77 1.61
N LYS A 64 1.01 17.42 1.11
CA LYS A 64 1.60 16.07 1.27
C LYS A 64 1.79 15.65 2.74
N ARG A 65 1.86 16.59 3.68
CA ARG A 65 1.87 16.27 5.12
C ARG A 65 0.61 15.52 5.59
N TRP A 66 -0.50 15.61 4.87
CA TRP A 66 -1.74 14.89 5.19
C TRP A 66 -1.67 13.39 4.88
N PHE A 67 -0.55 12.88 4.37
CA PHE A 67 -0.31 11.43 4.29
C PHE A 67 -0.43 10.75 5.67
N SER A 68 -0.17 11.46 6.77
CA SER A 68 -0.41 10.94 8.12
C SER A 68 -1.88 10.58 8.36
N HIS A 69 -2.84 11.29 7.75
CA HIS A 69 -4.26 11.03 7.94
C HIS A 69 -4.65 9.63 7.45
N PHE A 70 -4.03 9.17 6.35
CA PHE A 70 -4.27 7.82 5.83
C PHE A 70 -3.86 6.76 6.84
N TYR A 71 -2.71 6.92 7.47
CA TYR A 71 -2.19 5.96 8.45
C TYR A 71 -2.93 6.06 9.79
N ILE A 72 -3.36 7.26 10.22
CA ILE A 72 -4.24 7.42 11.39
C ILE A 72 -5.55 6.66 11.16
N LEU A 73 -6.22 6.92 10.02
CA LEU A 73 -7.45 6.21 9.66
C LEU A 73 -7.21 4.70 9.63
N SER A 74 -6.12 4.25 9.00
CA SER A 74 -5.82 2.83 8.92
C SER A 74 -5.60 2.18 10.29
N VAL A 75 -4.84 2.81 11.19
CA VAL A 75 -4.59 2.30 12.54
C VAL A 75 -5.88 2.21 13.35
N VAL A 76 -6.72 3.24 13.29
CA VAL A 76 -7.99 3.29 14.02
C VAL A 76 -8.98 2.27 13.45
N TRP A 77 -9.22 2.31 12.14
CA TRP A 77 -10.20 1.44 11.48
C TRP A 77 -9.80 -0.03 11.52
N ASN A 78 -8.58 -0.36 11.09
CA ASN A 78 -8.13 -1.75 11.08
C ASN A 78 -7.86 -2.28 12.49
N GLY A 79 -7.53 -1.41 13.44
CA GLY A 79 -7.44 -1.77 14.87
C GLY A 79 -8.80 -2.10 15.46
N PHE A 80 -9.84 -1.33 15.09
CA PHE A 80 -11.21 -1.63 15.45
C PHE A 80 -11.68 -2.96 14.85
N LEU A 81 -11.44 -3.20 13.55
CA LEU A 81 -11.75 -4.48 12.90
C LEU A 81 -10.99 -5.66 13.54
N LEU A 82 -9.72 -5.46 13.91
CA LEU A 82 -8.91 -6.48 14.60
C LEU A 82 -9.48 -6.80 15.97
N LEU A 83 -9.90 -5.78 16.73
CA LEU A 83 -10.54 -5.97 18.03
C LEU A 83 -11.84 -6.76 17.90
N LEU A 84 -12.69 -6.42 16.92
CA LEU A 84 -13.92 -7.17 16.65
C LEU A 84 -13.61 -8.63 16.28
N LEU A 85 -12.59 -8.86 15.46
CA LEU A 85 -12.17 -10.22 15.11
C LEU A 85 -11.69 -10.99 16.34
N ILE A 86 -10.84 -10.40 17.18
CA ILE A 86 -10.39 -11.02 18.44
C ILE A 86 -11.59 -11.34 19.35
N GLN A 87 -12.56 -10.44 19.48
CA GLN A 87 -13.76 -10.69 20.27
C GLN A 87 -14.61 -11.83 19.69
N ALA A 88 -14.74 -11.90 18.36
CA ALA A 88 -15.44 -13.00 17.71
C ALA A 88 -14.73 -14.34 17.91
N LEU A 89 -13.42 -14.39 17.75
CA LEU A 89 -12.65 -15.63 17.82
C LEU A 89 -12.45 -16.14 19.25
N PHE A 90 -12.18 -15.25 20.21
CA PHE A 90 -11.80 -15.66 21.58
C PHE A 90 -12.93 -15.49 22.61
N LEU A 91 -13.89 -14.60 22.37
CA LEU A 91 -15.01 -14.35 23.30
C LEU A 91 -16.36 -14.82 22.76
N ALA A 92 -16.36 -15.51 21.61
CA ALA A 92 -17.58 -15.96 20.91
C ALA A 92 -18.63 -14.85 20.71
N ARG A 93 -18.18 -13.58 20.58
CA ARG A 93 -19.07 -12.44 20.34
C ARG A 93 -19.26 -12.23 18.84
N PRO A 94 -20.48 -12.35 18.29
CA PRO A 94 -20.68 -12.15 16.86
C PRO A 94 -20.32 -10.72 16.45
N PHE A 95 -19.96 -10.54 15.17
CA PHE A 95 -19.78 -9.20 14.63
C PHE A 95 -21.07 -8.37 14.76
N PRO A 96 -20.98 -7.03 14.87
CA PRO A 96 -22.15 -6.17 14.78
C PRO A 96 -22.94 -6.43 13.48
N ILE A 97 -24.28 -6.35 13.53
CA ILE A 97 -25.18 -6.65 12.40
C ILE A 97 -24.78 -5.88 11.13
N TRP A 98 -24.52 -4.57 11.27
CA TRP A 98 -24.10 -3.73 10.14
C TRP A 98 -22.83 -4.24 9.46
N LEU A 99 -21.91 -4.84 10.21
CA LEU A 99 -20.66 -5.37 9.68
C LEU A 99 -20.91 -6.71 8.99
N GLN A 100 -21.79 -7.56 9.52
CA GLN A 100 -22.19 -8.81 8.86
C GLN A 100 -22.88 -8.53 7.52
N ASP A 101 -23.81 -7.58 7.50
CA ASP A 101 -24.50 -7.15 6.27
C ASP A 101 -23.52 -6.59 5.25
N LEU A 102 -22.58 -5.75 5.70
CA LEU A 102 -21.53 -5.21 4.84
C LEU A 102 -20.62 -6.29 4.28
N LEU A 103 -20.14 -7.22 5.11
CA LEU A 103 -19.25 -8.30 4.68
C LEU A 103 -19.96 -9.28 3.74
N SER A 104 -21.25 -9.56 3.96
CA SER A 104 -22.03 -10.42 3.06
C SER A 104 -22.25 -9.76 1.69
N ALA A 105 -22.55 -8.46 1.67
CA ALA A 105 -22.67 -7.68 0.43
C ALA A 105 -21.34 -7.61 -0.35
N LEU A 106 -20.21 -7.49 0.36
CA LEU A 106 -18.88 -7.36 -0.23
C LEU A 106 -18.26 -8.69 -0.68
N GLY A 107 -18.43 -9.75 0.12
CA GLY A 107 -17.85 -11.08 -0.08
C GLY A 107 -18.64 -11.98 -1.03
N GLY A 108 -19.94 -11.73 -1.22
CA GLY A 108 -20.83 -12.57 -2.03
C GLY A 108 -21.07 -13.96 -1.41
N ALA A 109 -21.99 -14.73 -2.01
CA ALA A 109 -22.48 -16.02 -1.46
C ALA A 109 -21.44 -17.18 -1.44
N SER A 110 -20.19 -16.94 -1.81
CA SER A 110 -19.17 -17.99 -1.98
C SER A 110 -18.29 -18.14 -0.73
N GLN A 111 -18.90 -18.40 0.43
CA GLN A 111 -18.19 -18.71 1.69
C GLN A 111 -17.99 -20.21 1.95
N ASN A 112 -18.37 -21.09 1.01
CA ASN A 112 -18.23 -22.54 1.17
C ASN A 112 -16.90 -23.03 0.61
N GLN A 113 -15.93 -23.30 1.49
CA GLN A 113 -14.95 -24.41 1.40
C GLN A 113 -13.82 -24.22 2.43
N ASP A 114 -13.80 -25.05 3.49
CA ASP A 114 -12.69 -25.38 4.41
C ASP A 114 -12.40 -24.44 5.62
N VAL A 115 -13.17 -24.58 6.71
CA VAL A 115 -13.42 -23.57 7.75
C VAL A 115 -12.23 -23.29 8.70
N GLY A 116 -11.39 -24.27 9.05
CA GLY A 116 -10.42 -24.16 10.16
C GLY A 116 -9.23 -23.21 9.93
N ASP A 117 -8.49 -23.37 8.83
CA ASP A 117 -7.24 -22.64 8.54
C ASP A 117 -7.44 -21.14 8.26
N LYS A 118 -8.69 -20.76 7.97
CA LYS A 118 -9.07 -19.43 7.48
C LYS A 118 -9.03 -18.38 8.59
N HIS A 119 -9.37 -18.77 9.82
CA HIS A 119 -9.49 -17.85 10.95
C HIS A 119 -8.13 -17.36 11.44
N LEU A 120 -7.16 -18.27 11.62
CA LEU A 120 -5.79 -17.91 12.01
C LEU A 120 -5.14 -17.02 10.95
N SER A 121 -5.24 -17.42 9.68
CA SER A 121 -4.72 -16.66 8.55
C SER A 121 -5.28 -15.23 8.52
N ALA A 122 -6.60 -15.06 8.68
CA ALA A 122 -7.24 -13.75 8.69
C ALA A 122 -6.82 -12.91 9.90
N LEU A 123 -6.73 -13.51 11.09
CA LEU A 123 -6.25 -12.84 12.30
C LEU A 123 -4.82 -12.35 12.13
N LEU A 124 -3.91 -13.22 11.67
CA LEU A 124 -2.52 -12.89 11.44
C LEU A 124 -2.37 -11.80 10.38
N VAL A 125 -3.04 -11.93 9.24
CA VAL A 125 -2.95 -10.91 8.17
C VAL A 125 -3.50 -9.56 8.64
N LEU A 126 -4.63 -9.54 9.35
CA LEU A 126 -5.19 -8.28 9.88
C LEU A 126 -4.27 -7.65 10.93
N MET A 127 -3.64 -8.47 11.78
CA MET A 127 -2.62 -8.02 12.72
C MET A 127 -1.38 -7.47 12.02
N LEU A 128 -0.86 -8.16 11.00
CA LEU A 128 0.29 -7.70 10.20
C LEU A 128 -0.05 -6.38 9.47
N LEU A 129 -1.25 -6.26 8.91
CA LEU A 129 -1.74 -5.03 8.28
C LEU A 129 -1.81 -3.88 9.28
N TRP A 130 -2.34 -4.12 10.48
CA TRP A 130 -2.40 -3.11 11.54
C TRP A 130 -1.01 -2.67 12.01
N LEU A 131 -0.11 -3.62 12.27
CA LEU A 131 1.28 -3.34 12.64
C LEU A 131 2.03 -2.58 11.54
N HIS A 132 1.78 -2.93 10.27
CA HIS A 132 2.33 -2.23 9.13
C HIS A 132 1.90 -0.75 9.16
N SER A 133 0.60 -0.49 9.27
CA SER A 133 0.03 0.86 9.32
C SER A 133 0.50 1.65 10.53
N PHE A 134 0.62 1.02 11.69
CA PHE A 134 1.12 1.65 12.92
C PHE A 134 2.58 2.08 12.78
N ARG A 135 3.45 1.20 12.27
CA ARG A 135 4.83 1.55 11.96
C ARG A 135 4.90 2.69 10.93
N ARG A 136 4.11 2.62 9.85
CA ARG A 136 4.09 3.68 8.83
C ARG A 136 3.62 5.02 9.41
N LEU A 137 2.67 5.02 10.35
CA LEU A 137 2.24 6.21 11.08
C LEU A 137 3.41 6.81 11.87
N ILE A 138 4.12 5.99 12.66
CA ILE A 138 5.30 6.44 13.42
C ILE A 138 6.37 6.99 12.48
N GLU A 139 6.66 6.31 11.37
CA GLU A 139 7.62 6.77 10.37
C GLU A 139 7.20 8.12 9.74
N CYS A 140 5.89 8.33 9.53
CA CYS A 140 5.37 9.60 9.04
C CYS A 140 5.51 10.73 10.07
N LEU A 141 5.22 10.46 11.34
CA LEU A 141 5.24 11.47 12.40
C LEU A 141 6.66 11.81 12.87
N CYS A 142 7.53 10.81 12.99
CA CYS A 142 8.82 10.96 13.67
C CYS A 142 10.01 10.99 12.71
N ILE A 143 9.93 10.31 11.55
CA ILE A 143 11.08 10.11 10.67
C ILE A 143 11.00 11.00 9.43
N SER A 144 9.83 11.04 8.79
CA SER A 144 9.62 11.67 7.49
C SER A 144 9.77 13.18 7.56
N VAL A 145 10.52 13.75 6.61
CA VAL A 145 10.62 15.20 6.41
C VAL A 145 9.82 15.56 5.17
N PHE A 146 8.64 16.14 5.36
CA PHE A 146 7.78 16.55 4.25
C PHE A 146 8.22 17.89 3.68
N SER A 147 8.28 17.98 2.35
CA SER A 147 8.45 19.26 1.63
C SER A 147 7.08 19.85 1.28
N SER A 148 7.05 21.02 0.62
CA SER A 148 5.84 21.69 0.08
C SER A 148 5.13 20.94 -1.06
N GLY A 149 5.37 19.63 -1.21
CA GLY A 149 4.70 18.83 -2.23
C GLY A 149 3.19 18.73 -1.97
N VAL A 150 2.43 18.57 -3.06
CA VAL A 150 0.97 18.49 -3.04
C VAL A 150 0.46 17.17 -3.62
N LEU A 151 -0.74 16.79 -3.23
CA LEU A 151 -1.50 15.61 -3.67
C LEU A 151 -2.88 16.08 -4.14
N HIS A 152 -3.42 15.52 -5.21
CA HIS A 152 -4.77 15.88 -5.65
C HIS A 152 -5.85 15.33 -4.70
N ILE A 153 -6.95 16.06 -4.49
CA ILE A 153 -8.03 15.65 -3.57
C ILE A 153 -8.65 14.28 -3.91
N VAL A 154 -8.74 13.95 -5.21
CA VAL A 154 -9.23 12.62 -5.63
C VAL A 154 -8.29 11.51 -5.16
N GLN A 155 -6.98 11.71 -5.28
CA GLN A 155 -5.99 10.76 -4.76
C GLN A 155 -6.07 10.68 -3.22
N TYR A 156 -6.36 11.81 -2.55
CA TYR A 156 -6.57 11.86 -1.11
C TYR A 156 -7.78 11.02 -0.68
N CYS A 157 -8.96 11.24 -1.28
CA CYS A 157 -10.16 10.47 -0.99
C CYS A 157 -9.97 8.98 -1.33
N PHE A 158 -9.33 8.68 -2.46
CA PHE A 158 -9.00 7.31 -2.85
C PHE A 158 -8.09 6.63 -1.81
N GLY A 159 -7.06 7.33 -1.31
CA GLY A 159 -6.17 6.83 -0.27
C GLY A 159 -6.89 6.52 1.05
N LEU A 160 -7.86 7.36 1.46
CA LEU A 160 -8.68 7.09 2.64
C LEU A 160 -9.57 5.85 2.43
N GLY A 161 -10.26 5.77 1.29
CA GLY A 161 -11.09 4.62 0.93
C GLY A 161 -10.31 3.31 0.88
N TYR A 162 -9.09 3.34 0.34
CA TYR A 162 -8.18 2.20 0.27
C TYR A 162 -7.96 1.55 1.64
N TYR A 163 -7.65 2.35 2.67
CA TYR A 163 -7.38 1.82 4.02
C TYR A 163 -8.62 1.29 4.75
N ILE A 164 -9.82 1.69 4.31
CA ILE A 164 -11.08 1.11 4.79
C ILE A 164 -11.31 -0.25 4.11
N VAL A 165 -11.22 -0.27 2.78
CA VAL A 165 -11.53 -1.45 1.95
C VAL A 165 -10.53 -2.58 2.17
N ILE A 166 -9.24 -2.28 2.40
CA ILE A 166 -8.21 -3.31 2.62
C ILE A 166 -8.48 -4.14 3.89
N GLY A 167 -8.94 -3.51 4.99
CA GLY A 167 -9.33 -4.23 6.20
C GLY A 167 -10.57 -5.09 6.01
N LEU A 168 -11.57 -4.55 5.34
CA LEU A 168 -12.79 -5.30 4.98
C LEU A 168 -12.48 -6.49 4.06
N THR A 169 -11.48 -6.35 3.18
CA THR A 169 -11.00 -7.43 2.30
C THR A 169 -10.45 -8.61 3.09
N VAL A 170 -9.73 -8.35 4.18
CA VAL A 170 -9.25 -9.42 5.08
C VAL A 170 -10.44 -10.09 5.79
N LEU A 171 -11.37 -9.29 6.32
CA LEU A 171 -12.51 -9.83 7.08
C LEU A 171 -13.54 -10.60 6.23
N CYS A 172 -13.71 -10.28 4.95
CA CYS A 172 -14.61 -11.04 4.06
C CYS A 172 -14.20 -12.52 3.94
N ARG A 173 -12.98 -12.87 4.35
CA ARG A 173 -12.48 -14.23 4.37
C ARG A 173 -12.97 -15.05 5.57
N VAL A 174 -13.47 -14.40 6.62
CA VAL A 174 -13.96 -15.01 7.86
C VAL A 174 -15.44 -15.39 7.68
N PRO A 175 -15.81 -16.67 7.88
CA PRO A 175 -17.20 -17.11 7.86
C PRO A 175 -18.10 -16.32 8.82
N ALA A 176 -19.34 -16.04 8.41
CA ALA A 176 -20.30 -15.27 9.22
C ALA A 176 -20.73 -15.99 10.52
N ASN A 177 -20.78 -17.32 10.49
CA ASN A 177 -21.16 -18.14 11.65
C ASN A 177 -19.91 -18.55 12.43
N VAL A 178 -19.38 -17.64 13.24
CA VAL A 178 -18.50 -18.02 14.36
C VAL A 178 -19.39 -18.53 15.49
N SER A 179 -20.14 -19.61 15.23
CA SER A 179 -21.07 -20.19 16.21
C SER A 179 -20.46 -21.43 16.83
N ASN A 180 -20.37 -21.36 18.15
CA ASN A 180 -20.07 -22.42 19.12
C ASN A 180 -18.58 -22.79 19.17
N GLY A 181 -17.96 -22.42 20.30
CA GLY A 181 -16.56 -22.64 20.64
C GLY A 181 -16.17 -24.10 20.85
N GLU A 182 -16.56 -24.97 19.92
CA GLU A 182 -16.06 -26.34 19.84
C GLU A 182 -14.95 -26.38 18.76
N ASP A 183 -13.74 -26.68 19.22
CA ASP A 183 -12.51 -26.90 18.46
C ASP A 183 -11.90 -25.70 17.72
N PHE A 184 -11.59 -24.62 18.45
CA PHE A 184 -10.71 -23.55 17.98
C PHE A 184 -9.22 -23.95 17.99
N PHE A 185 -8.86 -25.09 17.38
CA PHE A 185 -7.46 -25.43 17.16
C PHE A 185 -6.92 -24.57 16.02
N MET A 186 -6.37 -23.40 16.36
CA MET A 186 -5.59 -22.54 15.47
C MET A 186 -4.35 -23.31 14.98
N GLN A 187 -4.48 -24.05 13.89
CA GLN A 187 -3.38 -24.83 13.35
C GLN A 187 -2.34 -23.91 12.71
N ILE A 188 -1.13 -23.91 13.27
CA ILE A 188 0.00 -23.18 12.70
C ILE A 188 0.57 -23.99 11.54
N CYS A 189 0.20 -23.61 10.32
CA CYS A 189 0.81 -24.11 9.10
C CYS A 189 2.15 -23.43 8.78
N TRP A 190 3.01 -24.11 8.01
CA TRP A 190 4.36 -23.63 7.62
C TRP A 190 4.33 -22.27 6.89
N TYR A 191 3.27 -22.00 6.14
CA TYR A 191 3.11 -20.76 5.38
C TYR A 191 2.87 -19.55 6.29
N HIS A 192 2.33 -19.73 7.49
CA HIS A 192 2.22 -18.65 8.48
C HIS A 192 3.62 -18.18 8.91
N THR A 193 4.50 -19.12 9.26
CA THR A 193 5.88 -18.82 9.66
C THR A 193 6.65 -18.17 8.52
N LEU A 194 6.57 -18.73 7.30
CA LEU A 194 7.22 -18.16 6.13
C LEU A 194 6.74 -16.72 5.83
N GLY A 195 5.42 -16.51 5.85
CA GLY A 195 4.82 -15.20 5.64
C GLY A 195 5.28 -14.18 6.69
N ILE A 196 5.29 -14.55 7.98
CA ILE A 196 5.75 -13.66 9.06
C ILE A 196 7.25 -13.33 8.91
N MET A 197 8.10 -14.30 8.58
CA MET A 197 9.53 -14.05 8.36
C MET A 197 9.77 -13.08 7.20
N MET A 198 9.07 -13.29 6.07
CA MET A 198 9.15 -12.40 4.92
C MET A 198 8.62 -10.99 5.24
N TYR A 199 7.52 -10.90 6.00
CA TYR A 199 6.95 -9.65 6.46
C TYR A 199 7.96 -8.83 7.27
N ILE A 200 8.57 -9.46 8.28
CA ILE A 200 9.55 -8.79 9.16
C ILE A 200 10.73 -8.28 8.32
N TRP A 201 11.29 -9.14 7.48
CA TRP A 201 12.42 -8.78 6.63
C TRP A 201 12.09 -7.62 5.69
N ALA A 202 10.97 -7.69 4.97
CA ALA A 202 10.53 -6.63 4.06
C ALA A 202 10.23 -5.32 4.81
N SER A 203 9.59 -5.40 5.98
CA SER A 203 9.31 -4.25 6.84
C SER A 203 10.58 -3.55 7.34
N VAL A 204 11.59 -4.32 7.78
CA VAL A 204 12.91 -3.78 8.17
C VAL A 204 13.59 -3.10 6.98
N HIS A 205 13.58 -3.74 5.81
CA HIS A 205 14.18 -3.16 4.60
C HIS A 205 13.50 -1.86 4.18
N GLN A 206 12.17 -1.82 4.23
CA GLN A 206 11.43 -0.62 3.90
C GLN A 206 11.73 0.52 4.90
N HIS A 207 11.74 0.22 6.20
CA HIS A 207 12.07 1.19 7.24
C HIS A 207 13.46 1.80 7.01
N ARG A 208 14.48 0.97 6.74
CA ARG A 208 15.83 1.42 6.41
C ARG A 208 15.84 2.37 5.22
N CYS A 209 15.06 2.06 4.18
CA CYS A 209 14.95 2.95 3.02
C CYS A 209 14.34 4.31 3.39
N HIS A 210 13.31 4.35 4.24
CA HIS A 210 12.72 5.60 4.71
C HIS A 210 13.68 6.42 5.58
N VAL A 211 14.47 5.77 6.43
CA VAL A 211 15.52 6.43 7.22
C VAL A 211 16.58 7.05 6.31
N ILE A 212 17.06 6.33 5.29
CA ILE A 212 17.99 6.88 4.29
C ILE A 212 17.39 8.13 3.63
N LEU A 213 16.14 8.03 3.13
CA LEU A 213 15.47 9.16 2.48
C LEU A 213 15.28 10.36 3.42
N ALA A 214 14.98 10.13 4.68
CA ALA A 214 14.85 11.21 5.67
C ALA A 214 16.20 11.85 5.99
N ASN A 215 17.27 11.06 6.10
CA ASN A 215 18.61 11.54 6.42
C ASN A 215 19.22 12.39 5.29
N LEU A 216 18.76 12.26 4.05
CA LEU A 216 19.14 13.19 2.97
C LEU A 216 18.74 14.64 3.25
N ARG A 217 17.76 14.86 4.14
CA ARG A 217 17.23 16.19 4.50
C ARG A 217 17.64 16.63 5.91
N LYS A 218 18.28 15.74 6.67
CA LYS A 218 18.69 15.98 8.06
C LYS A 218 20.21 16.07 8.17
N SER A 219 20.69 16.87 9.11
CA SER A 219 22.09 16.93 9.53
C SER A 219 22.45 15.67 10.31
N LYS A 220 23.74 15.44 10.55
CA LYS A 220 24.23 14.42 11.50
C LYS A 220 23.64 14.61 12.92
N SER A 221 23.25 15.83 13.27
CA SER A 221 22.56 16.17 14.53
C SER A 221 21.04 15.96 14.49
N GLY A 222 20.47 15.48 13.39
CA GLY A 222 19.02 15.26 13.21
C GLY A 222 18.21 16.49 12.81
N LYS A 223 18.81 17.70 12.80
CA LYS A 223 18.14 18.94 12.38
C LYS A 223 17.90 18.97 10.86
N VAL A 224 16.73 19.44 10.42
CA VAL A 224 16.42 19.58 8.99
C VAL A 224 17.29 20.69 8.39
N VAL A 225 18.08 20.38 7.35
CA VAL A 225 19.04 21.32 6.75
C VAL A 225 18.50 21.94 5.47
N ASN A 226 17.86 21.13 4.62
CA ASN A 226 17.21 21.62 3.41
C ASN A 226 16.01 20.73 3.05
N LEU A 227 15.11 21.28 2.22
CA LEU A 227 13.98 20.55 1.65
C LEU A 227 14.24 20.13 0.19
N SER A 228 15.45 20.39 -0.33
CA SER A 228 15.83 20.02 -1.68
C SER A 228 15.89 18.50 -1.85
N HIS A 229 15.70 18.04 -3.09
CA HIS A 229 15.88 16.64 -3.42
C HIS A 229 17.36 16.35 -3.65
N SER A 230 17.81 15.18 -3.21
CA SER A 230 19.16 14.65 -3.43
C SER A 230 19.06 13.20 -3.90
N ILE A 231 20.12 12.69 -4.53
CA ILE A 231 20.20 11.29 -4.96
C ILE A 231 20.40 10.41 -3.71
N PRO A 232 19.54 9.42 -3.45
CA PRO A 232 19.74 8.46 -2.36
C PRO A 232 20.87 7.48 -2.70
N PHE A 233 21.73 7.20 -1.71
CA PHE A 233 22.78 6.17 -1.77
C PHE A 233 22.67 5.25 -0.56
N GLY A 234 23.23 4.05 -0.67
CA GLY A 234 23.25 3.03 0.36
C GLY A 234 22.15 1.96 0.22
N GLY A 235 22.50 0.73 0.60
CA GLY A 235 21.59 -0.42 0.56
C GLY A 235 21.07 -0.69 -0.85
N TRP A 236 19.76 -0.90 -0.96
CA TRP A 236 19.13 -1.22 -2.25
C TRP A 236 19.01 -0.01 -3.19
N PHE A 237 19.24 1.22 -2.71
CA PHE A 237 19.26 2.39 -3.59
C PHE A 237 20.39 2.32 -4.62
N GLU A 238 21.45 1.55 -4.37
CA GLU A 238 22.50 1.34 -5.37
C GLU A 238 22.03 0.59 -6.61
N ARG A 239 20.95 -0.18 -6.52
CA ARG A 239 20.45 -1.00 -7.63
C ARG A 239 19.17 -0.44 -8.23
N VAL A 240 18.30 0.15 -7.40
CA VAL A 240 17.00 0.65 -7.83
C VAL A 240 16.69 2.02 -7.24
N SER A 241 15.86 2.77 -7.93
CA SER A 241 15.50 4.13 -7.55
C SER A 241 14.50 4.16 -6.40
N CYS A 242 13.61 3.17 -6.34
CA CYS A 242 12.52 3.08 -5.37
C CYS A 242 12.48 1.73 -4.63
N PRO A 243 13.55 1.36 -3.88
CA PRO A 243 13.59 0.08 -3.17
C PRO A 243 12.52 -0.05 -2.07
N HIS A 244 12.10 1.07 -1.48
CA HIS A 244 11.02 1.12 -0.48
C HIS A 244 9.66 0.71 -1.05
N TYR A 245 9.42 0.95 -2.35
CA TYR A 245 8.22 0.47 -3.03
C TYR A 245 8.30 -1.03 -3.28
N PHE A 246 9.48 -1.55 -3.62
CA PHE A 246 9.65 -3.00 -3.80
C PHE A 246 9.48 -3.72 -2.46
N ALA A 247 10.05 -3.18 -1.38
CA ALA A 247 9.82 -3.70 -0.04
C ALA A 247 8.32 -3.65 0.37
N GLU A 248 7.57 -2.60 -0.03
CA GLU A 248 6.12 -2.56 0.15
C GLU A 248 5.44 -3.74 -0.55
N LEU A 249 5.76 -4.00 -1.82
CA LEU A 249 5.20 -5.14 -2.55
C LEU A 249 5.45 -6.46 -1.80
N LEU A 250 6.66 -6.66 -1.28
CA LEU A 250 7.02 -7.87 -0.53
C LEU A 250 6.25 -8.00 0.79
N ILE A 251 5.84 -6.88 1.43
CA ILE A 251 4.94 -6.90 2.58
C ILE A 251 3.56 -7.44 2.18
N TYR A 252 2.98 -7.02 1.07
CA TYR A 252 1.67 -7.55 0.63
C TYR A 252 1.76 -9.00 0.16
N VAL A 253 2.85 -9.38 -0.52
CA VAL A 253 3.14 -10.78 -0.87
C VAL A 253 3.24 -11.63 0.39
N SER A 254 3.93 -11.16 1.43
CA SER A 254 4.05 -11.90 2.69
C SER A 254 2.70 -12.22 3.33
N MET A 255 1.74 -11.30 3.27
CA MET A 255 0.36 -11.53 3.72
C MET A 255 -0.38 -12.54 2.81
N ALA A 256 -0.07 -12.58 1.50
CA ALA A 256 -0.60 -13.59 0.59
C ALA A 256 -0.09 -15.00 0.95
N ILE A 257 1.19 -15.09 1.35
CA ILE A 257 1.80 -16.31 1.88
C ILE A 257 1.13 -16.71 3.19
N THR A 258 0.88 -15.76 4.10
CA THR A 258 0.16 -16.02 5.36
C THR A 258 -1.27 -16.53 5.12
N PHE A 259 -1.89 -16.21 3.99
CA PHE A 259 -3.15 -16.81 3.53
C PHE A 259 -3.00 -18.18 2.84
N GLY A 260 -1.83 -18.80 2.88
CA GLY A 260 -1.57 -20.10 2.26
C GLY A 260 -1.57 -20.06 0.73
N PHE A 261 -1.31 -18.91 0.11
CA PHE A 261 -1.31 -18.71 -1.36
C PHE A 261 -2.67 -18.86 -2.07
N GLN A 262 -3.72 -19.27 -1.37
CA GLN A 262 -5.02 -19.62 -1.98
C GLN A 262 -6.00 -18.44 -2.05
N ASN A 263 -5.73 -17.32 -1.39
CA ASN A 263 -6.65 -16.18 -1.37
C ASN A 263 -6.57 -15.37 -2.67
N PHE A 264 -7.43 -15.69 -3.62
CA PHE A 264 -7.53 -15.01 -4.91
C PHE A 264 -7.75 -13.50 -4.78
N THR A 265 -8.69 -13.07 -3.93
CA THR A 265 -8.97 -11.64 -3.71
C THR A 265 -7.73 -10.91 -3.20
N TRP A 266 -6.96 -11.54 -2.30
CA TRP A 266 -5.72 -10.95 -1.82
C TRP A 266 -4.62 -10.90 -2.89
N TRP A 267 -4.54 -11.88 -3.79
CA TRP A 267 -3.64 -11.78 -4.95
C TRP A 267 -4.01 -10.62 -5.89
N LEU A 268 -5.29 -10.28 -6.02
CA LEU A 268 -5.70 -9.07 -6.73
C LEU A 268 -5.23 -7.80 -6.01
N VAL A 269 -5.23 -7.77 -4.68
CA VAL A 269 -4.60 -6.69 -3.90
C VAL A 269 -3.10 -6.61 -4.21
N VAL A 270 -2.38 -7.73 -4.18
CA VAL A 270 -0.94 -7.78 -4.49
C VAL A 270 -0.69 -7.25 -5.91
N MET A 271 -1.51 -7.65 -6.88
CA MET A 271 -1.41 -7.20 -8.27
C MET A 271 -1.68 -5.68 -8.40
N TYR A 272 -2.68 -5.17 -7.69
CA TYR A 272 -2.92 -3.73 -7.60
C TYR A 272 -1.71 -2.98 -7.02
N VAL A 273 -1.17 -3.46 -5.88
CA VAL A 273 0.02 -2.87 -5.24
C VAL A 273 1.22 -2.91 -6.18
N LEU A 274 1.44 -4.03 -6.88
CA LEU A 274 2.52 -4.17 -7.88
C LEU A 274 2.44 -3.07 -8.93
N PHE A 275 1.30 -2.90 -9.59
CA PHE A 275 1.17 -1.93 -10.68
C PHE A 275 1.16 -0.49 -10.19
N ASN A 276 0.54 -0.19 -9.05
CA ASN A 276 0.60 1.12 -8.44
C ASN A 276 2.03 1.53 -8.06
N GLN A 277 2.77 0.63 -7.41
CA GLN A 277 4.15 0.87 -7.00
C GLN A 277 5.10 0.94 -8.19
N ALA A 278 4.90 0.10 -9.22
CA ALA A 278 5.66 0.15 -10.47
C ALA A 278 5.47 1.49 -11.19
N LEU A 279 4.24 1.97 -11.32
CA LEU A 279 3.93 3.28 -11.93
C LEU A 279 4.60 4.42 -11.15
N ALA A 280 4.44 4.43 -9.82
CA ALA A 280 5.08 5.43 -8.98
C ALA A 280 6.62 5.38 -9.07
N ALA A 281 7.20 4.18 -9.20
CA ALA A 281 8.63 3.99 -9.33
C ALA A 281 9.18 4.52 -10.66
N VAL A 282 8.50 4.27 -11.78
CA VAL A 282 8.88 4.78 -13.10
C VAL A 282 8.90 6.31 -13.10
N LEU A 283 7.82 6.93 -12.60
CA LEU A 283 7.73 8.39 -12.53
C LEU A 283 8.80 9.01 -11.61
N CYS A 284 9.12 8.32 -10.52
CA CYS A 284 10.18 8.73 -9.61
C CYS A 284 11.57 8.57 -10.24
N HIS A 285 11.79 7.50 -11.02
CA HIS A 285 13.02 7.26 -11.76
C HIS A 285 13.23 8.33 -12.83
N GLU A 286 12.22 8.60 -13.67
CA GLU A 286 12.24 9.67 -14.67
C GLU A 286 12.54 11.02 -14.03
N PHE A 287 11.93 11.33 -12.88
CA PHE A 287 12.25 12.54 -12.12
C PHE A 287 13.74 12.64 -11.78
N TYR A 288 14.35 11.55 -11.28
CA TYR A 288 15.77 11.57 -10.92
C TYR A 288 16.68 11.72 -12.13
N VAL A 289 16.42 10.96 -13.21
CA VAL A 289 17.19 11.01 -14.46
C VAL A 289 17.15 12.42 -15.07
N ASN A 290 15.97 13.05 -15.11
CA ASN A 290 15.83 14.38 -15.70
C ASN A 290 16.35 15.51 -14.79
N ARG A 291 16.37 15.31 -13.47
CA ARG A 291 16.76 16.35 -12.51
C ARG A 291 18.26 16.37 -12.24
N PHE A 292 18.93 15.23 -12.26
CA PHE A 292 20.33 15.10 -11.87
C PHE A 292 21.18 14.53 -13.00
N SER A 293 22.06 15.36 -13.56
CA SER A 293 23.01 14.94 -14.60
C SER A 293 23.93 13.80 -14.17
N CYS A 294 24.28 13.73 -12.88
CA CYS A 294 25.11 12.68 -12.31
C CYS A 294 24.32 11.47 -11.76
N TYR A 295 23.07 11.26 -12.19
CA TYR A 295 22.28 10.11 -11.71
C TYR A 295 22.87 8.78 -12.22
N PRO A 296 23.02 7.74 -11.37
CA PRO A 296 23.63 6.48 -11.79
C PRO A 296 22.77 5.74 -12.85
N THR A 297 23.32 5.57 -14.05
CA THR A 297 22.62 5.02 -15.23
C THR A 297 22.30 3.53 -15.13
N HIS A 298 23.02 2.79 -14.29
CA HIS A 298 22.80 1.36 -14.08
C HIS A 298 21.59 1.06 -13.18
N ARG A 299 21.06 2.05 -12.44
CA ARG A 299 19.93 1.86 -11.53
C ARG A 299 18.66 1.60 -12.33
N LYS A 300 17.87 0.64 -11.85
CA LYS A 300 16.52 0.37 -12.34
C LYS A 300 15.46 1.16 -11.57
N ALA A 301 14.21 1.13 -11.99
CA ALA A 301 13.16 1.93 -11.35
C ALA A 301 12.70 1.29 -10.02
N PHE A 302 12.42 -0.01 -10.02
CA PHE A 302 11.60 -0.69 -9.02
C PHE A 302 12.16 -2.06 -8.58
N ILE A 303 12.29 -3.03 -9.49
CA ILE A 303 12.73 -4.40 -9.24
C ILE A 303 14.23 -4.52 -9.59
N PRO A 304 15.09 -4.88 -8.62
CA PRO A 304 16.53 -5.02 -8.87
C PRO A 304 16.83 -5.92 -10.05
N PHE A 305 17.73 -5.46 -10.92
CA PHE A 305 18.21 -6.16 -12.13
C PHE A 305 17.17 -6.37 -13.25
N LEU A 306 15.89 -6.11 -13.00
CA LEU A 306 14.81 -6.36 -13.97
C LEU A 306 14.17 -5.07 -14.48
N PHE A 307 13.63 -4.24 -13.59
CA PHE A 307 12.68 -3.17 -13.95
C PHE A 307 12.88 -1.90 -13.12
#